data_AF-A0A7X7FKY5-F1
#
_entry.id   AF-A0A7X7FKY5-F1
#
_cell.length_a   1.000
_cell.length_b   1.000
_cell.length_c   1.000
_cell.angle_alpha   90.00
_cell.angle_beta   90.00
_cell.angle_gamma   90.00
#
_symmetry.space_group_name_H-M   'P 1'
#
loop_
_entity.id
_entity.type
_entity.pdbx_description
1 polymer ?
#
loop_
_entity_poly.entity_id
_entity_poly.type
_entity_poly.pdbx_seq_one_letter_code
_entity_poly.pdbx_strand_id
1 'polypeptide(L)' 'MTRDEICSKFIESITFDLYSYQEEALMAWFDSPGGVMVCAPTGMGKTLIAEAAVFEALHSRRRLFYTTPLIALTDQK' A
#
# COMPACT_ATOMS: atom_id res chain seq x y z
N MET A 1 10.23 12.26 -8.25
CA MET A 1 8.80 12.48 -7.99
C MET A 1 8.63 12.77 -6.51
N THR A 2 7.78 13.72 -6.15
CA THR A 2 7.37 13.94 -4.75
C THR A 2 6.45 12.81 -4.28
N ARG A 3 6.19 12.69 -2.96
CA ARG A 3 5.24 11.69 -2.46
C ARG A 3 3.82 11.93 -3.00
N ASP A 4 3.42 13.19 -3.13
CA ASP A 4 2.10 13.57 -3.69
C ASP A 4 1.96 13.17 -5.15
N GLU A 5 3.01 13.35 -5.96
CA GLU A 5 3.03 12.89 -7.35
C GLU A 5 2.95 11.36 -7.45
N ILE A 6 3.60 10.64 -6.53
CA ILE A 6 3.55 9.17 -6.47
C ILE A 6 2.14 8.72 -6.05
N CYS A 7 1.55 9.35 -5.03
CA CYS A 7 0.20 9.08 -4.57
C CYS A 7 -0.81 9.26 -5.71
N SER A 8 -0.75 10.41 -6.38
CA SER A 8 -1.65 10.71 -7.51
C SER A 8 -1.56 9.66 -8.62
N LYS A 9 -0.33 9.29 -9.03
CA LYS A 9 -0.14 8.22 -10.02
C LYS A 9 -0.64 6.85 -9.57
N PHE A 10 -0.49 6.54 -8.28
CA PHE A 10 -0.99 5.28 -7.74
C PHE A 10 -2.52 5.26 -7.78
N ILE A 11 -3.18 6.32 -7.31
CA ILE A 11 -4.64 6.46 -7.34
C ILE A 11 -5.18 6.39 -8.78
N GLU A 12 -4.54 7.06 -9.74
CA GLU A 12 -4.91 7.01 -11.16
C GLU A 12 -4.84 5.59 -11.76
N SER A 13 -4.02 4.71 -11.19
CA SER A 13 -3.88 3.33 -11.66
C SER A 13 -4.98 2.38 -11.15
N ILE A 14 -5.77 2.81 -10.15
CA ILE A 14 -6.81 2.00 -9.53
C ILE A 14 -8.09 2.11 -10.37
N THR A 15 -8.63 0.97 -10.78
CA THR A 15 -9.81 0.89 -11.69
C THR A 15 -11.11 0.48 -10.98
N PHE A 16 -11.14 0.59 -9.65
CA PHE A 16 -12.27 0.17 -8.81
C PHE A 16 -12.42 1.11 -7.62
N ASP A 17 -13.61 1.13 -7.02
CA ASP A 17 -13.90 1.97 -5.86
C ASP A 17 -13.17 1.45 -4.62
N LEU A 18 -12.62 2.36 -3.83
CA LEU A 18 -11.95 2.04 -2.58
C LEU A 18 -12.96 1.91 -1.45
N TYR A 19 -12.66 1.03 -0.50
CA TYR A 19 -13.31 1.08 0.81
C TYR A 19 -12.81 2.33 1.56
N SER A 20 -13.67 2.93 2.38
CA SER A 20 -13.30 4.13 3.16
C SER A 20 -12.03 3.95 4.00
N TYR A 21 -11.84 2.76 4.58
CA TYR A 21 -10.62 2.46 5.36
C TYR A 21 -9.35 2.42 4.48
N GLN A 22 -9.47 2.10 3.19
CA GLN A 22 -8.35 2.10 2.27
C GLN A 22 -7.95 3.54 1.92
N GLU A 23 -8.94 4.42 1.68
CA GLU A 23 -8.69 5.85 1.47
C GLU A 23 -7.97 6.46 2.68
N GLU A 24 -8.48 6.23 3.89
CA GLU A 24 -7.86 6.69 5.14
C GLU A 24 -6.43 6.15 5.30
N ALA A 25 -6.20 4.87 5.01
CA ALA A 25 -4.88 4.25 5.11
C ALA A 25 -3.89 4.79 4.08
N LEU A 26 -4.33 5.06 2.84
CA LEU A 26 -3.50 5.67 1.81
C LEU A 26 -3.15 7.11 2.16
N MET A 27 -4.13 7.91 2.60
CA MET A 27 -3.89 9.27 3.09
C MET A 27 -2.88 9.27 4.23
N ALA A 28 -3.11 8.46 5.27
CA ALA A 28 -2.19 8.35 6.40
C ALA A 28 -0.77 7.91 5.98
N TRP A 29 -0.66 7.03 4.99
CA TRP A 29 0.64 6.59 4.45
C TRP A 29 1.38 7.71 3.74
N PHE A 30 0.72 8.45 2.83
CA PHE A 30 1.38 9.46 2.00
C PHE A 30 1.60 10.81 2.72
N ASP A 31 0.70 11.19 3.63
CA ASP A 31 0.73 12.49 4.33
C ASP A 31 1.71 12.53 5.51
N SER A 32 2.18 11.37 5.98
CA SER A 32 3.05 11.26 7.15
C SER A 32 4.35 10.50 6.84
N PRO A 33 5.50 10.90 7.41
CA PRO A 33 6.74 10.12 7.35
C PRO A 33 6.70 8.85 8.22
N GLY A 34 5.65 8.64 9.01
CA GLY A 34 5.45 7.47 9.85
C GLY A 34 5.01 6.22 9.07
N GLY A 35 4.38 5.27 9.79
CA GLY A 35 3.79 4.08 9.20
C GLY A 35 2.30 3.95 9.53
N VAL A 36 1.64 3.00 8.89
CA VAL A 36 0.21 2.70 9.09
C VAL A 36 0.03 1.28 9.64
N MET A 37 -0.88 1.11 10.60
CA MET A 37 -1.34 -0.20 11.07
C MET A 37 -2.78 -0.40 10.59
N VAL A 38 -3.02 -1.41 9.75
CA VAL A 38 -4.33 -1.67 9.16
C VAL A 38 -4.89 -2.97 9.70
N CYS A 39 -6.03 -2.88 10.40
CA CYS A 39 -6.77 -4.02 10.91
C CYS A 39 -8.10 -4.15 10.16
N ALA A 40 -8.15 -5.03 9.16
CA ALA A 40 -9.37 -5.34 8.42
C ALA A 40 -9.53 -6.85 8.20
N PRO A 41 -10.77 -7.37 8.08
CA PRO A 41 -11.03 -8.77 7.74
C PRO A 41 -10.32 -9.26 6.47
N THR A 42 -10.04 -10.56 6.40
CA THR A 42 -9.55 -11.20 5.17
C THR A 42 -10.55 -11.02 4.03
N GLY A 43 -10.06 -10.82 2.80
CA GLY A 43 -10.90 -10.56 1.63
C GLY A 43 -11.31 -9.11 1.42
N MET A 44 -11.00 -8.19 2.35
CA MET A 44 -11.37 -6.77 2.20
C MET A 44 -10.33 -5.92 1.44
N GLY A 45 -9.30 -6.50 0.83
CA GLY A 45 -8.37 -5.73 0.00
C GLY A 45 -7.25 -5.00 0.74
N LYS A 46 -6.81 -5.49 1.91
CA LYS A 46 -5.63 -4.94 2.62
C LYS A 46 -4.35 -4.88 1.77
N THR A 47 -4.24 -5.79 0.80
CA THR A 47 -3.10 -5.87 -0.14
C THR A 47 -2.84 -4.54 -0.85
N LEU A 48 -3.88 -3.77 -1.15
CA LEU A 48 -3.77 -2.48 -1.83
C LEU A 48 -2.87 -1.48 -1.09
N ILE A 49 -2.88 -1.51 0.25
CA ILE A 49 -2.03 -0.65 1.07
C ILE A 49 -0.56 -1.07 0.97
N ALA A 50 -0.30 -2.38 0.89
CA ALA A 50 1.05 -2.90 0.65
C ALA A 50 1.53 -2.59 -0.78
N GLU A 51 0.64 -2.63 -1.77
CA GLU A 51 0.95 -2.25 -3.16
C GLU A 51 1.32 -0.77 -3.27
N ALA A 52 0.62 0.12 -2.55
CA ALA A 52 0.98 1.55 -2.47
C ALA A 52 2.40 1.76 -1.91
N ALA A 53 2.75 1.05 -0.83
CA ALA A 53 4.09 1.11 -0.26
C ALA A 53 5.17 0.57 -1.22
N VAL A 54 4.87 -0.51 -1.97
CA VAL A 54 5.75 -1.04 -3.03
C VAL A 54 5.91 -0.02 -4.15
N PHE A 55 4.82 0.58 -4.60
CA PHE A 55 4.82 1.59 -5.66
C PHE A 55 5.68 2.79 -5.26
N GLU A 56 5.55 3.30 -4.03
CA GLU A 56 6.42 4.35 -3.51
C GLU A 56 7.89 3.91 -3.45
N ALA A 57 8.18 2.71 -2.94
CA ALA A 57 9.55 2.21 -2.83
C ALA A 57 10.23 2.13 -4.20
N LEU A 58 9.54 1.65 -5.23
CA LEU A 58 10.04 1.58 -6.60
C LEU A 58 10.34 2.97 -7.18
N HIS A 59 9.40 3.92 -7.04
CA HIS A 59 9.56 5.29 -7.58
C HIS A 59 10.58 6.13 -6.81
N SER A 60 10.80 5.82 -5.53
CA SER A 60 11.80 6.46 -4.68
C SER A 60 13.15 5.74 -4.66
N ARG A 61 13.30 4.63 -5.41
CA ARG A 61 14.49 3.77 -5.44
C ARG A 61 14.93 3.29 -4.06
N ARG A 62 13.95 2.96 -3.22
CA ARG A 62 14.15 2.40 -1.89
C ARG A 62 13.92 0.89 -1.90
N ARG A 63 14.48 0.21 -0.90
CA ARG A 63 14.22 -1.21 -0.65
C ARG A 63 12.96 -1.34 0.22
N LEU A 64 12.11 -2.31 -0.10
CA LEU A 64 10.96 -2.69 0.71
C LEU A 64 11.04 -4.18 1.03
N PHE A 65 10.72 -4.53 2.27
CA PHE A 65 10.63 -5.91 2.72
C PHE A 65 9.16 -6.26 2.93
N TYR A 66 8.70 -7.30 2.23
CA TYR A 66 7.41 -7.92 2.47
C TYR A 66 7.63 -9.19 3.28
N THR A 67 7.02 -9.27 4.46
CA THR A 67 7.16 -10.40 5.37
C THR A 67 5.79 -11.00 5.67
N THR A 68 5.76 -12.32 5.84
CA THR A 68 4.57 -13.08 6.24
C THR A 68 5.01 -14.09 7.30
N PRO A 69 4.18 -14.39 8.31
CA PRO A 69 4.57 -15.30 9.39
C PRO A 69 4.69 -16.76 8.95
N LEU A 70 4.16 -17.13 7.78
CA LEU A 70 4.17 -18.50 7.27
C LEU A 70 4.83 -18.58 5.89
N ILE A 71 5.89 -19.38 5.76
CA ILE A 71 6.64 -19.58 4.50
C ILE A 71 5.74 -20.09 3.38
N ALA A 72 4.75 -20.95 3.67
CA ALA A 72 3.82 -21.43 2.65
C ALA A 72 3.02 -20.31 1.96
N LEU A 73 2.91 -19.12 2.58
CA LEU A 73 2.23 -17.96 2.02
C LEU A 73 3.16 -17.04 1.22
N THR A 74 4.48 -17.33 1.13
CA THR A 74 5.39 -16.54 0.30
C THR A 74 5.26 -16.85 -1.19
N ASP A 75 4.86 -18.08 -1.52
CA ASP A 75 4.68 -18.57 -2.91
C ASP A 75 3.27 -18.34 -3.46
N GLN A 76 2.35 -17.74 -2.68
CA GLN A 76 0.99 -17.42 -3.13
C GLN A 76 0.89 -16.00 -3.73
N LYS A 77 1.84 -15.62 -4.59
CA LYS A 77 1.76 -14.39 -5.39
C LYS A 77 1.45 -14.69 -6.84
#